data_AF-A0A6L6WMY4-F1
#
_entry.id   AF-A0A6L6WMY4-F1
#
_cell.length_a   1.000
_cell.length_b   1.000
_cell.length_c   1.000
_cell.angle_alpha   90.00
_cell.angle_beta   90.00
_cell.angle_gamma   90.00
#
_symmetry.space_group_name_H-M   'P 1'
#
loop_
_entity.id
_entity.type
_entity.pdbx_description
1 polymer ?
#
loop_
_entity_poly.entity_id
_entity_poly.type
_entity_poly.pdbx_seq_one_letter_code
_entity_poly.pdbx_strand_id
1 'polypeptide(L)'
;MKVSILTTTLTLVASPVLAGLEICNDSSQSLSVAVGYAEGKAWVSEGWWNIGAGDCKTPLGGDLKNRYYYYRATAQGDPFISGDYMFCTTSDAFTIKGDENCRKRGYDEVGFSKVDTGKTAKNYTLTLVDAAGAKRTEEPPTPEPRSSTAAPGTYGEPYSNNATHQGCWSQSVAECAFHAEGTKFFVRDDGRTPSSVFAALNGLYPGTPISVEGDLEAIYDRTADVVLRNVSVRRSTEYDTILDKLQGSWYSTEDPHFQFNVLGSERENTYDGAPSGLEYISVSNWCGQFEGGGPYLYAMEEETGESYCYAVDYIDALVLNLTYLPRGNPLEFRKLD
;
A
#
# COMPACT_ATOMS: atom_id res chain seq x y z
N MET A 1 71.60 16.76 -10.40
CA MET A 1 70.19 17.05 -10.03
C MET A 1 69.80 16.11 -8.90
N LYS A 2 69.08 16.60 -7.87
CA LYS A 2 68.50 15.75 -6.81
C LYS A 2 66.98 15.84 -6.94
N VAL A 3 66.32 14.68 -7.00
CA VAL A 3 64.85 14.58 -7.00
C VAL A 3 64.44 14.06 -5.63
N SER A 4 63.68 14.86 -4.88
CA SER A 4 63.04 14.43 -3.63
C SER A 4 61.62 13.96 -3.94
N ILE A 5 61.30 12.73 -3.57
CA ILE A 5 59.93 12.20 -3.64
C ILE A 5 59.29 12.39 -2.26
N LEU A 6 58.20 13.13 -2.20
CA LEU A 6 57.43 13.33 -0.97
C LEU A 6 56.30 12.29 -0.93
N THR A 7 56.35 11.38 0.05
CA THR A 7 55.35 10.31 0.21
C THR A 7 54.24 10.78 1.16
N THR A 8 53.12 11.23 0.60
CA THR A 8 51.95 11.64 1.41
C THR A 8 51.16 10.42 1.87
N THR A 9 51.20 10.11 3.16
CA THR A 9 50.45 9.01 3.76
C THR A 9 49.00 9.45 4.04
N LEU A 10 48.03 8.86 3.33
CA LEU A 10 46.61 9.15 3.52
C LEU A 10 46.01 8.25 4.61
N THR A 11 45.75 8.79 5.80
CA THR A 11 45.06 8.08 6.88
C THR A 11 43.54 8.07 6.64
N LEU A 12 42.99 6.89 6.36
CA LEU A 12 41.55 6.67 6.27
C LEU A 12 40.93 6.62 7.68
N VAL A 13 39.98 7.51 7.96
CA VAL A 13 39.21 7.49 9.21
C VAL A 13 38.00 6.60 9.01
N ALA A 14 37.94 5.46 9.70
CA ALA A 14 36.79 4.56 9.62
C ALA A 14 35.66 5.06 10.54
N SER A 15 34.56 5.53 9.95
CA SER A 15 33.34 5.83 10.71
C SER A 15 32.79 4.56 11.36
N PRO A 16 32.27 4.63 12.61
CA PRO A 16 31.60 3.50 13.21
C PRO A 16 30.32 3.18 12.42
N VAL A 17 30.27 2.00 11.82
CA VAL A 17 29.01 1.42 11.32
C VAL A 17 28.16 1.12 12.55
N LEU A 18 27.05 1.85 12.72
CA LEU A 18 25.97 1.37 13.55
C LEU A 18 25.43 0.08 12.90
N ALA A 19 25.41 -1.00 13.66
CA ALA A 19 24.83 -2.28 13.28
C ALA A 19 23.62 -2.54 14.18
N GLY A 20 22.47 -2.87 13.60
CA GLY A 20 21.23 -3.06 14.35
C GLY A 20 19.97 -2.49 13.69
N LEU A 21 18.83 -2.74 14.33
CA LEU A 21 17.55 -2.14 14.01
C LEU A 21 17.39 -0.90 14.88
N GLU A 22 17.48 0.26 14.26
CA GLU A 22 17.14 1.53 14.86
C GLU A 22 15.68 1.87 14.56
N ILE A 23 14.99 2.43 15.53
CA ILE A 23 13.64 2.95 15.39
C ILE A 23 13.67 4.42 15.83
N CYS A 24 13.33 5.30 14.91
CA CYS A 24 13.20 6.74 15.13
C CYS A 24 11.73 7.10 15.25
N ASN A 25 11.41 8.03 16.13
CA ASN A 25 10.07 8.56 16.31
C ASN A 25 10.02 10.02 15.83
N ASP A 26 9.57 10.21 14.60
CA ASP A 26 9.30 11.50 13.96
C ASP A 26 7.79 11.84 14.02
N SER A 27 7.10 11.33 15.05
CA SER A 27 5.75 11.76 15.42
C SER A 27 5.81 12.82 16.52
N SER A 28 4.73 13.59 16.69
CA SER A 28 4.55 14.56 17.78
C SER A 28 4.31 13.90 19.15
N GLN A 29 4.12 12.58 19.19
CA GLN A 29 3.77 11.83 20.40
C GLN A 29 4.97 11.03 20.92
N SER A 30 5.01 10.77 22.23
CA SER A 30 5.97 9.79 22.77
C SER A 30 5.45 8.38 22.52
N LEU A 31 6.25 7.53 21.89
CA LEU A 31 5.86 6.18 21.49
C LEU A 31 6.51 5.13 22.39
N SER A 32 5.73 4.15 22.82
CA SER A 32 6.21 2.90 23.39
C SER A 32 6.29 1.87 22.26
N VAL A 33 7.49 1.35 21.97
CA VAL A 33 7.74 0.45 20.84
C VAL A 33 8.15 -0.93 21.31
N ALA A 34 7.62 -1.97 20.65
CA ALA A 34 8.05 -3.35 20.78
C ALA A 34 8.50 -3.88 19.41
N VAL A 35 9.42 -4.86 19.40
CA VAL A 35 9.90 -5.53 18.18
C VAL A 35 9.76 -7.04 18.28
N GLY A 36 9.52 -7.69 17.15
CA GLY A 36 9.42 -9.13 16.98
C GLY A 36 10.39 -9.63 15.91
N TYR A 37 11.01 -10.78 16.12
CA TYR A 37 11.99 -11.35 15.17
C TYR A 37 12.17 -12.86 15.35
N ALA A 38 12.72 -13.52 14.33
CA ALA A 38 13.04 -14.94 14.40
C ALA A 38 14.40 -15.18 15.07
N GLU A 39 14.45 -16.09 16.04
CA GLU A 39 15.67 -16.64 16.62
C GLU A 39 15.72 -18.15 16.39
N GLY A 40 16.40 -18.57 15.32
CA GLY A 40 16.52 -19.97 14.93
C GLY A 40 15.20 -20.54 14.41
N LYS A 41 14.47 -21.28 15.26
CA LYS A 41 13.15 -21.85 14.96
C LYS A 41 12.02 -21.26 15.81
N ALA A 42 12.32 -20.30 16.67
CA ALA A 42 11.34 -19.66 17.55
C ALA A 42 11.21 -18.19 17.19
N TRP A 43 10.01 -17.64 17.39
CA TRP A 43 9.80 -16.20 17.41
C TRP A 43 10.20 -15.63 18.77
N VAL A 44 10.67 -14.38 18.78
CA VAL A 44 10.98 -13.61 19.99
C VAL A 44 10.33 -12.24 19.85
N SER A 45 9.69 -11.76 20.91
CA SER A 45 9.20 -10.38 21.03
C SER A 45 9.84 -9.69 22.23
N GLU A 46 10.16 -8.42 22.07
CA GLU A 46 10.81 -7.59 23.09
C GLU A 46 10.18 -6.19 23.13
N GLY A 47 10.22 -5.54 24.28
CA GLY A 47 9.66 -4.20 24.50
C GLY A 47 9.75 -3.78 25.97
N TRP A 48 9.18 -2.66 26.40
CA TRP A 48 8.81 -1.50 25.59
C TRP A 48 9.95 -0.49 25.62
N TRP A 49 10.42 -0.05 24.45
CA TRP A 49 11.31 1.10 24.36
C TRP A 49 10.46 2.36 24.24
N ASN A 50 10.60 3.26 25.21
CA ASN A 50 9.99 4.58 25.13
C ASN A 50 10.91 5.50 24.32
N ILE A 51 10.36 6.06 23.24
CA ILE A 51 11.03 6.92 22.28
C ILE A 51 10.29 8.26 22.29
N GLY A 52 10.95 9.34 22.72
CA GLY A 52 10.39 10.68 22.66
C GLY A 52 10.16 11.15 21.23
N ALA A 53 9.36 12.19 21.04
CA ALA A 53 9.24 12.86 19.75
C ALA A 53 10.61 13.42 19.32
N GLY A 54 11.07 13.09 18.11
CA GLY A 54 12.39 13.41 17.58
C GLY A 54 13.54 12.50 18.04
N ASP A 55 13.30 11.53 18.93
CA ASP A 55 14.34 10.59 19.40
C ASP A 55 14.44 9.34 18.50
N CYS A 56 15.60 8.69 18.54
CA CYS A 56 15.78 7.31 18.08
C CYS A 56 16.24 6.39 19.22
N LYS A 57 15.93 5.09 19.11
CA LYS A 57 16.48 4.00 19.93
C LYS A 57 16.90 2.85 19.02
N THR A 58 17.81 2.00 19.51
CA THR A 58 18.21 0.77 18.80
C THR A 58 17.75 -0.46 19.59
N PRO A 59 16.49 -0.92 19.42
CA PRO A 59 16.00 -2.14 20.08
C PRO A 59 16.87 -3.37 19.88
N LEU A 60 17.39 -3.58 18.66
CA LEU A 60 18.23 -4.74 18.33
C LEU A 60 19.61 -4.27 17.91
N GLY A 61 20.62 -4.49 18.76
CA GLY A 61 22.01 -4.12 18.46
C GLY A 61 22.80 -5.23 17.75
N GLY A 62 23.77 -4.83 16.92
CA GLY A 62 24.64 -5.73 16.15
C GLY A 62 24.05 -6.11 14.78
N ASP A 63 24.84 -6.83 13.98
CA ASP A 63 24.45 -7.22 12.61
C ASP A 63 23.08 -7.91 12.59
N LEU A 64 22.14 -7.34 11.84
CA LEU A 64 20.84 -7.93 11.56
C LEU A 64 21.01 -9.32 10.91
N LYS A 65 20.27 -10.31 11.44
CA LYS A 65 20.37 -11.74 11.06
C LYS A 65 19.22 -12.22 10.19
N ASN A 66 18.08 -11.54 10.26
CA ASN A 66 16.87 -11.80 9.49
C ASN A 66 16.67 -10.76 8.39
N ARG A 67 15.90 -11.11 7.36
CA ARG A 67 15.34 -10.16 6.38
C ARG A 67 14.11 -9.43 6.92
N TYR A 68 13.31 -10.11 7.71
CA TYR A 68 12.05 -9.60 8.24
C TYR A 68 12.15 -9.38 9.73
N TYR A 69 11.74 -8.20 10.17
CA TYR A 69 11.46 -7.88 11.55
C TYR A 69 10.02 -7.39 11.64
N TYR A 70 9.51 -7.35 12.86
CA TYR A 70 8.15 -6.98 13.16
C TYR A 70 8.21 -5.91 14.23
N TYR A 71 7.26 -4.96 14.24
CA TYR A 71 7.23 -3.90 15.23
C TYR A 71 5.79 -3.51 15.57
N ARG A 72 5.61 -3.00 16.77
CA ARG A 72 4.36 -2.41 17.25
C ARG A 72 4.69 -1.11 17.96
N ALA A 73 3.89 -0.08 17.75
CA ALA A 73 4.01 1.18 18.47
C ALA A 73 2.68 1.53 19.13
N THR A 74 2.74 2.06 20.35
CA THR A 74 1.58 2.60 21.06
C THR A 74 1.87 4.03 21.52
N ALA A 75 0.85 4.88 21.50
CA ALA A 75 0.90 6.24 22.03
C ALA A 75 -0.10 6.32 23.19
N GLN A 76 0.37 6.71 24.38
CA GLN A 76 -0.47 6.82 25.59
C GLN A 76 -1.23 5.53 25.99
N GLY A 77 -0.79 4.37 25.49
CA GLY A 77 -1.42 3.06 25.71
C GLY A 77 -2.28 2.57 24.53
N ASP A 78 -2.72 3.47 23.65
CA ASP A 78 -3.51 3.13 22.47
C ASP A 78 -2.62 2.70 21.28
N PRO A 79 -3.13 1.85 20.36
CA PRO A 79 -2.38 1.46 19.16
C PRO A 79 -2.04 2.66 18.28
N PHE A 80 -0.75 2.89 18.05
CA PHE A 80 -0.26 3.92 17.12
C PHE A 80 0.13 3.29 15.77
N ILE A 81 0.78 2.13 15.80
CA ILE A 81 0.94 1.23 14.65
C ILE A 81 0.64 -0.20 15.08
N SER A 82 -0.19 -0.90 14.30
CA SER A 82 -0.51 -2.32 14.42
C SER A 82 -0.57 -2.99 13.05
N GLY A 83 -0.34 -4.30 13.01
CA GLY A 83 -0.49 -5.14 11.83
C GLY A 83 -0.82 -6.58 12.23
N ASP A 84 -0.96 -7.50 11.28
CA ASP A 84 -1.66 -8.77 11.52
C ASP A 84 -0.76 -9.91 12.06
N TYR A 85 0.53 -9.66 12.27
CA TYR A 85 1.45 -10.65 12.81
C TYR A 85 1.38 -10.64 14.33
N MET A 86 0.76 -11.67 14.92
CA MET A 86 0.51 -11.74 16.36
C MET A 86 1.76 -12.14 17.14
N PHE A 87 2.09 -11.39 18.19
CA PHE A 87 3.16 -11.72 19.14
C PHE A 87 2.66 -11.56 20.59
N CYS A 88 3.38 -12.20 21.52
CA CYS A 88 3.12 -12.05 22.95
C CYS A 88 3.74 -10.76 23.50
N THR A 89 3.03 -10.05 24.38
CA THR A 89 3.53 -8.85 25.07
C THR A 89 3.07 -8.79 26.54
N THR A 90 3.64 -7.87 27.32
CA THR A 90 3.17 -7.47 28.67
C THR A 90 3.12 -5.95 28.79
N SER A 91 2.53 -5.42 29.86
CA SER A 91 2.57 -3.98 30.17
C SER A 91 3.97 -3.47 30.54
N ASP A 92 4.73 -4.27 31.29
CA ASP A 92 6.10 -3.95 31.70
C ASP A 92 7.12 -4.36 30.62
N ALA A 93 8.37 -3.91 30.75
CA ALA A 93 9.45 -4.29 29.83
C ALA A 93 9.74 -5.80 29.86
N PHE A 94 9.93 -6.39 28.68
CA PHE A 94 9.87 -7.83 28.44
C PHE A 94 10.81 -8.31 27.32
N THR A 95 11.16 -9.59 27.42
CA THR A 95 11.70 -10.41 26.33
C THR A 95 10.99 -11.77 26.41
N ILE A 96 10.16 -12.10 25.42
CA ILE A 96 9.34 -13.32 25.40
C ILE A 96 9.74 -14.19 24.22
N LYS A 97 10.04 -15.47 24.47
CA LYS A 97 10.27 -16.46 23.42
C LYS A 97 8.99 -17.28 23.15
N GLY A 98 8.67 -17.47 21.89
CA GLY A 98 7.42 -18.06 21.40
C GLY A 98 6.28 -17.03 21.36
N ASP A 99 5.64 -16.98 20.19
CA ASP A 99 4.44 -16.22 19.80
C ASP A 99 3.13 -16.99 20.04
N GLU A 100 3.18 -18.31 20.16
CA GLU A 100 1.97 -19.12 20.38
C GLU A 100 1.40 -19.05 21.82
N ASN A 101 0.08 -19.22 21.92
CA ASN A 101 -0.66 -19.44 23.17
C ASN A 101 -0.46 -18.34 24.23
N CYS A 102 -0.18 -17.08 23.84
CA CYS A 102 0.15 -15.96 24.74
C CYS A 102 -0.78 -15.86 25.96
N ARG A 103 -2.09 -15.84 25.72
CA ARG A 103 -3.11 -15.69 26.79
C ARG A 103 -3.08 -16.83 27.82
N LYS A 104 -2.81 -18.07 27.39
CA LYS A 104 -2.64 -19.22 28.30
C LYS A 104 -1.34 -19.15 29.11
N ARG A 105 -0.35 -18.41 28.62
CA ARG A 105 0.95 -18.17 29.25
C ARG A 105 0.96 -16.92 30.14
N GLY A 106 -0.16 -16.19 30.23
CA GLY A 106 -0.29 -14.96 31.01
C GLY A 106 0.17 -13.70 30.29
N TYR A 107 0.27 -13.74 28.96
CA TYR A 107 0.68 -12.62 28.10
C TYR A 107 -0.48 -12.10 27.26
N ASP A 108 -0.43 -10.83 26.91
CA ASP A 108 -1.29 -10.24 25.89
C ASP A 108 -0.87 -10.74 24.51
N GLU A 109 -1.83 -10.82 23.59
CA GLU A 109 -1.64 -11.28 22.22
C GLU A 109 -2.01 -10.13 21.29
N VAL A 110 -1.01 -9.49 20.67
CA VAL A 110 -1.21 -8.23 19.94
C VAL A 110 -0.51 -8.24 18.60
N GLY A 111 -1.09 -7.51 17.64
CA GLY A 111 -0.62 -7.46 16.27
C GLY A 111 0.55 -6.48 16.04
N PHE A 112 1.55 -6.93 15.28
CA PHE A 112 2.75 -6.21 14.86
C PHE A 112 2.76 -6.04 13.33
N SER A 113 3.26 -4.90 12.87
CA SER A 113 3.53 -4.62 11.46
C SER A 113 4.89 -5.19 11.04
N LYS A 114 4.99 -5.69 9.80
CA LYS A 114 6.24 -6.26 9.26
C LYS A 114 7.08 -5.18 8.57
N VAL A 115 8.40 -5.23 8.78
CA VAL A 115 9.40 -4.46 8.04
C VAL A 115 10.36 -5.41 7.32
N ASP A 116 10.63 -5.16 6.04
CA ASP A 116 11.60 -5.88 5.22
C ASP A 116 12.90 -5.07 5.17
N THR A 117 13.93 -5.55 5.85
CA THR A 117 15.25 -4.91 5.87
C THR A 117 16.11 -5.32 4.67
N GLY A 118 15.63 -6.23 3.82
CA GLY A 118 16.38 -6.81 2.71
C GLY A 118 17.25 -8.01 3.12
N LYS A 119 17.66 -8.80 2.13
CA LYS A 119 18.30 -10.13 2.34
C LYS A 119 19.67 -10.10 3.02
N THR A 120 20.37 -8.97 3.00
CA THR A 120 21.78 -8.85 3.42
C THR A 120 22.07 -7.60 4.24
N ALA A 121 21.04 -6.90 4.72
CA ALA A 121 21.24 -5.72 5.55
C ALA A 121 21.83 -6.11 6.92
N LYS A 122 22.77 -5.30 7.40
CA LYS A 122 23.39 -5.40 8.73
C LYS A 122 22.83 -4.35 9.70
N ASN A 123 22.22 -3.31 9.16
CA ASN A 123 21.52 -2.26 9.87
C ASN A 123 20.26 -1.86 9.10
N TYR A 124 19.32 -1.24 9.80
CA TYR A 124 18.13 -0.64 9.21
C TYR A 124 17.58 0.40 10.20
N THR A 125 17.15 1.56 9.70
CA THR A 125 16.47 2.59 10.50
C THR A 125 15.02 2.68 10.04
N LEU A 126 14.09 2.42 10.97
CA LEU A 126 12.65 2.54 10.77
C LEU A 126 12.16 3.85 11.40
N THR A 127 11.59 4.76 10.62
CA THR A 127 11.03 6.02 11.13
C THR A 127 9.51 5.89 11.27
N LEU A 128 9.00 6.18 12.47
CA LEU A 128 7.58 6.24 12.80
C LEU A 128 7.10 7.70 12.75
N VAL A 129 5.98 7.97 12.11
CA VAL A 129 5.40 9.32 11.95
C VAL A 129 3.93 9.33 12.38
N ASP A 130 3.36 10.50 12.71
CA ASP A 130 1.95 10.61 13.06
C ASP A 130 1.04 10.13 11.92
N ALA A 131 0.18 9.16 12.22
CA ALA A 131 -0.85 8.65 11.31
C ALA A 131 -1.87 9.72 10.83
N ALA A 132 -1.80 10.93 11.38
CA ALA A 132 -2.60 12.09 11.00
C ALA A 132 -1.80 13.41 10.99
N GLY A 133 -0.56 13.44 10.48
CA GLY A 133 0.19 14.72 10.48
C GLY A 133 1.60 14.81 9.88
N ALA A 134 1.83 14.42 8.62
CA ALA A 134 3.11 14.70 7.96
C ALA A 134 3.15 16.10 7.27
N LYS A 135 3.19 17.21 8.04
CA LYS A 135 3.58 18.55 7.52
C LYS A 135 4.28 19.48 8.54
N ARG A 136 5.61 19.60 8.41
CA ARG A 136 6.53 20.73 8.77
C ARG A 136 6.74 21.05 10.27
N THR A 137 7.91 21.48 10.76
CA THR A 137 9.19 22.03 10.18
C THR A 137 10.34 21.70 11.20
N GLU A 138 11.66 21.79 10.98
CA GLU A 138 12.49 22.57 10.03
C GLU A 138 13.81 21.83 9.61
N GLU A 139 14.93 22.52 9.31
CA GLU A 139 15.79 22.11 8.17
C GLU A 139 17.31 22.43 8.30
N PRO A 140 18.21 21.63 7.67
CA PRO A 140 19.52 22.07 7.16
C PRO A 140 19.56 22.10 5.62
N PRO A 141 20.39 22.95 4.99
CA PRO A 141 20.01 23.75 3.83
C PRO A 141 19.50 22.95 2.64
N THR A 142 18.26 23.23 2.27
CA THR A 142 17.57 22.75 1.08
C THR A 142 18.34 23.13 -0.19
N PRO A 143 18.78 22.16 -1.02
CA PRO A 143 18.91 22.44 -2.45
C PRO A 143 17.49 22.73 -2.95
N GLU A 144 17.30 23.91 -3.53
CA GLU A 144 16.00 24.55 -3.85
C GLU A 144 14.81 23.59 -4.03
N PRO A 145 13.62 23.92 -3.46
CA PRO A 145 12.44 23.09 -3.67
C PRO A 145 12.26 22.90 -5.17
N ARG A 146 12.34 21.64 -5.63
CA ARG A 146 12.01 21.27 -7.01
C ARG A 146 10.51 21.46 -7.21
N SER A 147 10.15 22.73 -7.40
CA SER A 147 8.94 23.20 -8.05
C SER A 147 8.97 22.79 -9.51
N SER A 148 9.06 21.49 -9.78
CA SER A 148 8.54 20.92 -11.01
C SER A 148 7.03 20.81 -10.88
N THR A 149 6.35 21.97 -10.86
CA THR A 149 5.16 22.12 -11.70
C THR A 149 5.65 22.07 -13.15
N ALA A 150 6.09 20.87 -13.55
CA ALA A 150 6.59 20.58 -14.87
C ALA A 150 5.49 20.98 -15.85
N ALA A 151 5.86 21.62 -16.96
CA ALA A 151 4.87 21.98 -17.97
C ALA A 151 4.20 20.70 -18.50
N PRO A 152 2.91 20.71 -18.85
CA PRO A 152 2.30 19.58 -19.56
C PRO A 152 3.16 19.16 -20.75
N GLY A 153 3.48 17.88 -20.85
CA GLY A 153 4.38 17.33 -21.86
C GLY A 153 5.84 17.19 -21.42
N THR A 154 6.17 17.34 -20.13
CA THR A 154 7.57 17.25 -19.66
C THR A 154 8.03 15.81 -19.49
N TYR A 155 7.14 14.92 -19.03
CA TYR A 155 7.49 13.52 -18.74
C TYR A 155 6.85 12.51 -19.70
N GLY A 156 6.11 12.98 -20.71
CA GLY A 156 5.37 12.13 -21.64
C GLY A 156 4.20 12.88 -22.27
N GLU A 157 3.14 12.17 -22.68
CA GLU A 157 1.97 12.82 -23.30
C GLU A 157 1.01 13.42 -22.26
N PRO A 158 0.54 14.69 -22.40
CA PRO A 158 -0.38 15.30 -21.44
C PRO A 158 -1.66 14.48 -21.27
N TYR A 159 -2.01 14.16 -20.02
CA TYR A 159 -3.15 13.32 -19.69
C TYR A 159 -3.99 13.91 -18.56
N SER A 160 -5.31 13.76 -18.70
CA SER A 160 -6.26 14.01 -17.62
C SER A 160 -7.48 13.13 -17.82
N ASN A 161 -7.97 12.54 -16.74
CA ASN A 161 -9.22 11.78 -16.76
C ASN A 161 -9.87 11.72 -15.37
N ASN A 162 -11.09 11.21 -15.32
CA ASN A 162 -11.69 10.67 -14.11
C ASN A 162 -11.20 9.25 -13.90
N ALA A 163 -10.96 8.88 -12.64
CA ALA A 163 -10.46 7.57 -12.25
C ALA A 163 -11.08 7.11 -10.92
N THR A 164 -10.74 5.87 -10.54
CA THR A 164 -11.00 5.27 -9.24
C THR A 164 -9.66 4.95 -8.59
N HIS A 165 -9.39 5.47 -7.40
CA HIS A 165 -8.16 5.14 -6.66
C HIS A 165 -8.17 3.66 -6.25
N GLN A 166 -7.03 2.97 -6.41
CA GLN A 166 -6.91 1.55 -6.09
C GLN A 166 -6.17 1.27 -4.78
N GLY A 167 -5.21 2.12 -4.43
CA GLY A 167 -4.39 1.98 -3.22
C GLY A 167 -2.96 2.44 -3.48
N CYS A 168 -2.15 2.40 -2.43
CA CYS A 168 -0.71 2.64 -2.49
C CYS A 168 0.04 1.57 -1.67
N TRP A 169 1.24 1.23 -2.12
CA TRP A 169 2.12 0.25 -1.49
C TRP A 169 3.56 0.76 -1.49
N SER A 170 4.36 0.27 -0.55
CA SER A 170 5.80 0.51 -0.52
C SER A 170 6.51 -0.84 -0.45
N GLN A 171 7.24 -1.16 -1.51
CA GLN A 171 8.11 -2.34 -1.57
C GLN A 171 9.57 -1.92 -1.66
N SER A 172 9.98 -1.36 -2.80
CA SER A 172 11.31 -0.81 -3.06
C SER A 172 11.29 0.70 -3.34
N VAL A 173 10.19 1.16 -3.94
CA VAL A 173 9.78 2.56 -4.11
C VAL A 173 8.32 2.63 -3.68
N ALA A 174 7.87 3.76 -3.13
CA ALA A 174 6.45 3.97 -2.87
C ALA A 174 5.72 4.18 -4.20
N GLU A 175 4.61 3.47 -4.40
CA GLU A 175 3.84 3.47 -5.63
C GLU A 175 2.35 3.48 -5.29
N CYS A 176 1.58 4.25 -6.06
CA CYS A 176 0.13 4.34 -5.96
C CYS A 176 -0.49 3.92 -7.29
N ALA A 177 -1.69 3.35 -7.26
CA ALA A 177 -2.45 3.09 -8.48
C ALA A 177 -3.87 3.64 -8.46
N PHE A 178 -4.40 3.78 -9.68
CA PHE A 178 -5.79 4.06 -9.97
C PHE A 178 -6.20 3.37 -11.27
N HIS A 179 -7.50 3.16 -11.44
CA HIS A 179 -8.09 2.62 -12.67
C HIS A 179 -8.85 3.70 -13.41
N ALA A 180 -8.65 3.77 -14.73
CA ALA A 180 -9.46 4.57 -15.65
C ALA A 180 -9.60 3.85 -16.99
N GLU A 181 -10.82 3.83 -17.55
CA GLU A 181 -11.09 3.25 -18.88
C GLU A 181 -10.55 1.81 -19.07
N GLY A 182 -10.60 0.99 -18.01
CA GLY A 182 -10.10 -0.38 -18.00
C GLY A 182 -8.58 -0.53 -17.90
N THR A 183 -7.82 0.56 -17.83
CA THR A 183 -6.35 0.55 -17.67
C THR A 183 -5.96 0.86 -16.22
N LYS A 184 -4.98 0.11 -15.68
CA LYS A 184 -4.37 0.36 -14.38
C LYS A 184 -3.17 1.30 -14.52
N PHE A 185 -3.24 2.45 -13.87
CA PHE A 185 -2.17 3.45 -13.88
C PHE A 185 -1.34 3.36 -12.62
N PHE A 186 -0.02 3.46 -12.74
CA PHE A 186 0.93 3.54 -11.64
C PHE A 186 1.55 4.94 -11.54
N VAL A 187 1.63 5.45 -10.32
CA VAL A 187 2.30 6.70 -9.95
C VAL A 187 3.41 6.33 -8.99
N ARG A 188 4.65 6.74 -9.27
CA ARG A 188 5.82 6.43 -8.41
C ARG A 188 6.31 7.66 -7.64
N ASP A 189 6.75 7.43 -6.40
CA ASP A 189 7.44 8.43 -5.58
C ASP A 189 8.94 8.46 -5.90
N ASP A 190 9.26 8.83 -7.13
CA ASP A 190 10.64 9.02 -7.63
C ASP A 190 11.07 10.50 -7.66
N GLY A 191 10.22 11.38 -7.10
CA GLY A 191 10.42 12.83 -7.05
C GLY A 191 10.04 13.58 -8.33
N ARG A 192 9.40 12.94 -9.32
CA ARG A 192 8.81 13.64 -10.49
C ARG A 192 7.37 14.08 -10.24
N THR A 193 6.56 13.23 -9.63
CA THR A 193 5.24 13.61 -9.08
C THR A 193 5.48 14.50 -7.85
N PRO A 194 4.83 15.68 -7.71
CA PRO A 194 4.99 16.50 -6.51
C PRO A 194 4.57 15.74 -5.25
N SER A 195 5.38 15.78 -4.20
CA SER A 195 5.14 15.00 -2.97
C SER A 195 3.78 15.27 -2.32
N SER A 196 3.21 16.47 -2.50
CA SER A 196 1.84 16.78 -2.05
C SER A 196 0.73 16.06 -2.84
N VAL A 197 0.97 15.74 -4.12
CA VAL A 197 0.06 14.97 -4.99
C VAL A 197 0.17 13.49 -4.65
N PHE A 198 1.40 12.99 -4.46
CA PHE A 198 1.63 11.62 -4.03
C PHE A 198 1.04 11.34 -2.64
N ALA A 199 1.31 12.22 -1.67
CA ALA A 199 0.73 12.13 -0.33
C ALA A 199 -0.81 12.25 -0.33
N ALA A 200 -1.39 13.00 -1.27
CA ALA A 200 -2.83 13.08 -1.43
C ALA A 200 -3.42 11.75 -1.92
N LEU A 201 -2.79 11.06 -2.90
CA LEU A 201 -3.17 9.71 -3.31
C LEU A 201 -3.05 8.70 -2.15
N ASN A 202 -1.93 8.71 -1.43
CA ASN A 202 -1.66 7.80 -0.32
C ASN A 202 -2.61 7.96 0.89
N GLY A 203 -3.37 9.05 0.95
CA GLY A 203 -4.42 9.28 1.95
C GLY A 203 -5.83 8.83 1.53
N LEU A 204 -6.00 8.22 0.35
CA LEU A 204 -7.31 7.80 -0.15
C LEU A 204 -7.57 6.31 0.11
N TYR A 205 -8.85 5.96 0.28
CA TYR A 205 -9.27 4.56 0.34
C TYR A 205 -9.45 3.99 -1.08
N PRO A 206 -9.20 2.68 -1.31
CA PRO A 206 -9.59 2.01 -2.54
C PRO A 206 -11.06 2.28 -2.86
N GLY A 207 -11.37 2.53 -4.14
CA GLY A 207 -12.72 2.91 -4.59
C GLY A 207 -12.99 4.41 -4.57
N THR A 208 -12.10 5.24 -4.01
CA THR A 208 -12.32 6.70 -3.97
C THR A 208 -12.38 7.29 -5.39
N PRO A 209 -13.45 7.97 -5.78
CA PRO A 209 -13.55 8.61 -7.09
C PRO A 209 -12.64 9.84 -7.16
N ILE A 210 -11.72 9.86 -8.11
CA ILE A 210 -10.75 10.95 -8.31
C ILE A 210 -10.81 11.53 -9.72
N SER A 211 -10.27 12.74 -9.87
CA SER A 211 -9.83 13.31 -11.14
C SER A 211 -8.32 13.56 -11.06
N VAL A 212 -7.61 13.18 -12.13
CA VAL A 212 -6.15 13.22 -12.24
C VAL A 212 -5.71 14.12 -13.40
N GLU A 213 -4.55 14.75 -13.25
CA GLU A 213 -3.88 15.50 -14.32
C GLU A 213 -2.38 15.27 -14.23
N GLY A 214 -1.73 14.97 -15.36
CA GLY A 214 -0.32 14.58 -15.42
C GLY A 214 0.21 14.43 -16.85
N ASP A 215 1.29 13.68 -16.98
CA ASP A 215 1.84 13.20 -18.26
C ASP A 215 1.96 11.66 -18.22
N LEU A 216 1.53 10.98 -19.29
CA LEU A 216 1.71 9.53 -19.50
C LEU A 216 3.15 9.26 -19.92
N GLU A 217 3.92 8.63 -19.03
CA GLU A 217 5.33 8.29 -19.27
C GLU A 217 5.46 7.07 -20.19
N ALA A 218 4.72 6.00 -19.88
CA ALA A 218 4.78 4.73 -20.59
C ALA A 218 3.40 4.09 -20.62
N ILE A 219 3.07 3.45 -21.75
CA ILE A 219 1.84 2.67 -21.93
C ILE A 219 2.24 1.24 -22.28
N TYR A 220 1.63 0.30 -21.59
CA TYR A 220 1.72 -1.14 -21.79
C TYR A 220 0.33 -1.69 -22.15
N ASP A 221 0.23 -2.98 -22.46
CA ASP A 221 -1.00 -3.58 -23.00
C ASP A 221 -2.25 -3.39 -22.11
N ARG A 222 -2.07 -3.31 -20.78
CA ARG A 222 -3.16 -3.20 -19.77
C ARG A 222 -2.83 -2.26 -18.60
N THR A 223 -1.64 -1.67 -18.61
CA THR A 223 -1.14 -0.79 -17.54
C THR A 223 -0.40 0.40 -18.12
N ALA A 224 -0.24 1.47 -17.35
CA ALA A 224 0.52 2.64 -17.77
C ALA A 224 1.21 3.33 -16.58
N ASP A 225 2.35 3.95 -16.83
CA ASP A 225 3.04 4.80 -15.85
C ASP A 225 2.68 6.27 -16.10
N VAL A 226 2.37 7.02 -15.04
CA VAL A 226 1.95 8.42 -15.13
C VAL A 226 2.64 9.28 -14.06
N VAL A 227 3.15 10.43 -14.48
CA VAL A 227 3.66 11.46 -13.57
C VAL A 227 2.56 12.50 -13.35
N LEU A 228 1.98 12.54 -12.15
CA LEU A 228 0.87 13.45 -11.86
C LEU A 228 1.37 14.85 -11.49
N ARG A 229 0.68 15.87 -11.99
CA ARG A 229 0.77 17.27 -11.53
C ARG A 229 -0.32 17.61 -10.52
N ASN A 230 -1.47 16.94 -10.59
CA ASN A 230 -2.61 17.19 -9.74
C ASN A 230 -3.45 15.93 -9.52
N VAL A 231 -4.07 15.84 -8.35
CA VAL A 231 -5.11 14.85 -8.01
C VAL A 231 -6.15 15.52 -7.13
N SER A 232 -7.41 15.23 -7.36
CA SER A 232 -8.51 15.69 -6.50
C SER A 232 -9.60 14.64 -6.38
N VAL A 233 -10.21 14.53 -5.20
CA VAL A 233 -11.43 13.73 -5.03
C VAL A 233 -12.57 14.44 -5.78
N ARG A 234 -13.21 13.74 -6.72
CA ARG A 234 -14.37 14.26 -7.46
C ARG A 234 -15.66 13.87 -6.75
N ARG A 235 -16.78 14.45 -7.17
CA ARG A 235 -18.10 13.98 -6.71
C ARG A 235 -18.38 12.59 -7.29
N SER A 236 -18.92 11.71 -6.45
CA SER A 236 -19.44 10.41 -6.86
C SER A 236 -20.61 10.58 -7.85
N THR A 237 -20.66 9.67 -8.81
CA THR A 237 -21.74 9.47 -9.78
C THR A 237 -22.59 8.27 -9.38
N GLU A 238 -23.62 7.96 -10.18
CA GLU A 238 -24.39 6.72 -10.03
C GLU A 238 -23.51 5.46 -10.22
N TYR A 239 -22.51 5.52 -11.11
CA TYR A 239 -21.61 4.39 -11.38
C TYR A 239 -20.65 4.15 -10.21
N ASP A 240 -20.12 5.22 -9.61
CA ASP A 240 -19.30 5.10 -8.39
C ASP A 240 -20.12 4.53 -7.22
N THR A 241 -21.42 4.86 -7.15
CA THR A 241 -22.35 4.31 -6.14
C THR A 241 -22.63 2.81 -6.34
N ILE A 242 -22.59 2.33 -7.58
CA ILE A 242 -22.68 0.88 -7.89
C ILE A 242 -21.37 0.19 -7.50
N LEU A 243 -20.22 0.79 -7.82
CA LEU A 243 -18.91 0.26 -7.44
C LEU A 243 -18.70 0.20 -5.93
N ASP A 244 -19.19 1.20 -5.18
CA ASP A 244 -19.21 1.23 -3.71
C ASP A 244 -20.02 0.07 -3.12
N LYS A 245 -21.21 -0.22 -3.66
CA LYS A 245 -22.00 -1.39 -3.25
C LYS A 245 -21.31 -2.72 -3.57
N LEU A 246 -20.58 -2.80 -4.69
CA LEU A 246 -19.84 -4.00 -5.12
C LEU A 246 -18.70 -4.36 -4.15
N GLN A 247 -18.17 -3.43 -3.36
CA GLN A 247 -17.02 -3.69 -2.47
C GLN A 247 -17.25 -4.85 -1.50
N GLY A 248 -16.22 -5.67 -1.26
CA GLY A 248 -16.26 -6.84 -0.39
C GLY A 248 -16.49 -8.17 -1.13
N SER A 249 -16.74 -9.22 -0.36
CA SER A 249 -16.76 -10.61 -0.85
C SER A 249 -18.16 -11.11 -1.24
N TRP A 250 -18.23 -11.90 -2.30
CA TRP A 250 -19.46 -12.42 -2.91
C TRP A 250 -19.31 -13.89 -3.32
N TYR A 251 -20.40 -14.64 -3.34
CA TYR A 251 -20.46 -16.01 -3.87
C TYR A 251 -21.62 -16.17 -4.87
N SER A 252 -21.46 -17.05 -5.86
CA SER A 252 -22.52 -17.39 -6.81
C SER A 252 -23.59 -18.26 -6.15
N THR A 253 -24.88 -17.98 -6.42
CA THR A 253 -25.98 -18.82 -5.92
C THR A 253 -26.13 -20.13 -6.69
N GLU A 254 -25.65 -20.18 -7.94
CA GLU A 254 -25.67 -21.38 -8.80
C GLU A 254 -24.48 -22.30 -8.51
N ASP A 255 -23.30 -21.74 -8.22
CA ASP A 255 -22.09 -22.48 -7.85
C ASP A 255 -21.31 -21.78 -6.72
N PRO A 256 -21.61 -22.10 -5.44
CA PRO A 256 -20.97 -21.45 -4.29
C PRO A 256 -19.46 -21.67 -4.15
N HIS A 257 -18.85 -22.55 -4.96
CA HIS A 257 -17.39 -22.70 -5.02
C HIS A 257 -16.74 -21.53 -5.77
N PHE A 258 -17.47 -20.88 -6.68
CA PHE A 258 -17.07 -19.62 -7.30
C PHE A 258 -17.42 -18.43 -6.39
N GLN A 259 -16.37 -17.72 -5.96
CA GLN A 259 -16.47 -16.56 -5.09
C GLN A 259 -15.53 -15.48 -5.60
N PHE A 260 -15.82 -14.22 -5.32
CA PHE A 260 -14.90 -13.12 -5.64
C PHE A 260 -14.92 -12.04 -4.57
N ASN A 261 -13.81 -11.33 -4.42
CA ASN A 261 -13.71 -10.15 -3.57
C ASN A 261 -13.44 -8.91 -4.43
N VAL A 262 -14.17 -7.83 -4.17
CA VAL A 262 -13.95 -6.54 -4.83
C VAL A 262 -13.28 -5.57 -3.86
N LEU A 263 -12.15 -5.00 -4.29
CA LEU A 263 -11.50 -3.89 -3.60
C LEU A 263 -11.16 -2.80 -4.61
N GLY A 264 -11.70 -1.60 -4.41
CA GLY A 264 -11.64 -0.50 -5.36
C GLY A 264 -12.24 -0.87 -6.71
N SER A 265 -11.40 -0.82 -7.75
CA SER A 265 -11.72 -1.20 -9.12
C SER A 265 -11.09 -2.54 -9.51
N GLU A 266 -10.80 -3.42 -8.56
CA GLU A 266 -10.28 -4.77 -8.83
C GLU A 266 -11.20 -5.85 -8.23
N ARG A 267 -11.41 -6.93 -9.01
CA ARG A 267 -12.14 -8.13 -8.63
C ARG A 267 -11.18 -9.32 -8.62
N GLU A 268 -10.88 -9.85 -7.44
CA GLU A 268 -10.12 -11.10 -7.29
C GLU A 268 -11.09 -12.28 -7.26
N ASN A 269 -11.04 -13.12 -8.29
CA ASN A 269 -11.86 -14.32 -8.42
C ASN A 269 -11.18 -15.51 -7.72
N THR A 270 -12.00 -16.40 -7.15
CA THR A 270 -11.57 -17.67 -6.56
C THR A 270 -12.50 -18.81 -6.96
N TYR A 271 -11.96 -20.03 -7.01
CA TYR A 271 -12.71 -21.27 -7.17
C TYR A 271 -12.20 -22.29 -6.16
N ASP A 272 -13.09 -22.93 -5.38
CA ASP A 272 -12.73 -23.80 -4.25
C ASP A 272 -11.78 -23.11 -3.23
N GLY A 273 -11.85 -21.78 -3.13
CA GLY A 273 -10.98 -20.96 -2.30
C GLY A 273 -9.54 -20.76 -2.83
N ALA A 274 -9.22 -21.29 -4.02
CA ALA A 274 -7.98 -21.00 -4.72
C ALA A 274 -8.19 -19.79 -5.68
N PRO A 275 -7.24 -18.83 -5.76
CA PRO A 275 -7.32 -17.75 -6.75
C PRO A 275 -7.45 -18.29 -8.18
N SER A 276 -8.39 -17.74 -8.94
CA SER A 276 -8.69 -18.15 -10.32
C SER A 276 -8.49 -17.02 -11.35
N GLY A 277 -8.28 -15.78 -10.89
CA GLY A 277 -7.86 -14.65 -11.73
C GLY A 277 -8.02 -13.30 -11.02
N LEU A 278 -7.31 -12.28 -11.49
CA LEU A 278 -7.55 -10.87 -11.11
C LEU A 278 -8.15 -10.12 -12.30
N GLU A 279 -9.14 -9.28 -12.04
CA GLU A 279 -9.78 -8.47 -13.07
C GLU A 279 -9.85 -7.00 -12.70
N TYR A 280 -9.67 -6.13 -13.69
CA TYR A 280 -9.87 -4.70 -13.59
C TYR A 280 -11.31 -4.39 -13.97
N ILE A 281 -12.06 -3.80 -13.04
CA ILE A 281 -13.49 -3.55 -13.18
C ILE A 281 -13.83 -2.06 -13.21
N SER A 282 -14.82 -1.71 -14.04
CA SER A 282 -15.41 -0.37 -14.06
C SER A 282 -16.90 -0.44 -14.35
N VAL A 283 -17.64 0.51 -13.78
CA VAL A 283 -19.07 0.67 -14.03
C VAL A 283 -19.28 1.90 -14.90
N SER A 284 -20.08 1.81 -15.96
CA SER A 284 -20.40 2.95 -16.81
C SER A 284 -21.73 2.79 -17.58
N ASN A 285 -22.06 3.74 -18.45
CA ASN A 285 -23.18 3.66 -19.38
C ASN A 285 -22.88 2.88 -20.68
N TRP A 286 -21.66 2.34 -20.83
CA TRP A 286 -21.25 1.49 -21.95
C TRP A 286 -20.41 0.28 -21.50
N CYS A 287 -20.34 -0.75 -22.35
CA CYS A 287 -19.38 -1.85 -22.20
C CYS A 287 -19.14 -2.50 -23.57
N GLY A 288 -17.92 -2.35 -24.12
CA GLY A 288 -17.55 -2.91 -25.41
C GLY A 288 -18.42 -2.40 -26.58
N GLN A 289 -19.42 -3.20 -26.98
CA GLN A 289 -20.39 -2.87 -28.05
C GLN A 289 -21.77 -2.45 -27.52
N PHE A 290 -21.97 -2.48 -26.20
CA PHE A 290 -23.25 -2.19 -25.54
C PHE A 290 -23.26 -0.76 -24.99
N GLU A 291 -24.30 0.01 -25.31
CA GLU A 291 -24.44 1.42 -24.92
C GLU A 291 -25.91 1.75 -24.61
N GLY A 292 -26.13 2.76 -23.75
CA GLY A 292 -27.43 3.44 -23.64
C GLY A 292 -28.56 2.67 -22.92
N GLY A 293 -28.35 1.40 -22.57
CA GLY A 293 -29.27 0.58 -21.78
C GLY A 293 -28.68 0.05 -20.47
N GLY A 294 -27.61 0.68 -19.97
CA GLY A 294 -26.91 0.30 -18.73
C GLY A 294 -27.66 0.69 -17.45
N PRO A 295 -26.98 0.66 -16.29
CA PRO A 295 -25.53 0.58 -16.10
C PRO A 295 -24.92 -0.78 -16.47
N TYR A 296 -23.68 -0.75 -16.95
CA TYR A 296 -22.90 -1.94 -17.27
C TYR A 296 -21.67 -2.04 -16.36
N LEU A 297 -21.31 -3.27 -16.02
CA LEU A 297 -20.03 -3.63 -15.41
C LEU A 297 -19.14 -4.19 -16.53
N TYR A 298 -18.06 -3.48 -16.83
CA TYR A 298 -16.93 -3.97 -17.61
C TYR A 298 -15.94 -4.64 -16.67
N ALA A 299 -15.41 -5.79 -17.09
CA ALA A 299 -14.29 -6.46 -16.44
C ALA A 299 -13.25 -6.86 -17.48
N MET A 300 -11.97 -6.76 -17.15
CA MET A 300 -10.86 -7.25 -17.97
C MET A 300 -9.88 -8.05 -17.11
N GLU A 301 -9.57 -9.26 -17.51
CA GLU A 301 -8.66 -10.16 -16.79
C GLU A 301 -7.18 -9.76 -16.99
N GLU A 302 -6.38 -9.77 -15.91
CA GLU A 302 -5.04 -9.18 -15.86
C GLU A 302 -3.99 -9.93 -16.70
N GLU A 303 -4.03 -11.27 -16.81
CA GLU A 303 -2.99 -12.05 -17.49
C GLU A 303 -3.23 -12.15 -19.01
N THR A 304 -4.48 -12.36 -19.41
CA THR A 304 -4.90 -12.58 -20.80
C THR A 304 -5.38 -11.31 -21.50
N GLY A 305 -5.99 -10.38 -20.75
CA GLY A 305 -6.73 -9.25 -21.33
C GLY A 305 -8.08 -9.64 -21.96
N GLU A 306 -8.62 -10.82 -21.67
CA GLU A 306 -10.02 -11.13 -22.03
C GLU A 306 -10.96 -10.16 -21.30
N SER A 307 -11.92 -9.61 -22.03
CA SER A 307 -12.87 -8.64 -21.49
C SER A 307 -14.30 -9.18 -21.50
N TYR A 308 -14.99 -8.96 -20.38
CA TYR A 308 -16.34 -9.43 -20.12
C TYR A 308 -17.26 -8.23 -19.89
N CYS A 309 -18.49 -8.33 -20.38
CA CYS A 309 -19.51 -7.32 -20.20
C CYS A 309 -20.73 -7.89 -19.49
N TYR A 310 -21.21 -7.15 -18.49
CA TYR A 310 -22.42 -7.50 -17.75
C TYR A 310 -23.36 -6.29 -17.70
N ALA A 311 -24.66 -6.50 -17.93
CA ALA A 311 -25.66 -5.54 -17.47
C ALA A 311 -25.82 -5.69 -15.96
N VAL A 312 -25.90 -4.57 -15.23
CA VAL A 312 -26.14 -4.58 -13.77
C VAL A 312 -27.64 -4.47 -13.53
N ASP A 313 -28.31 -5.62 -13.45
CA ASP A 313 -29.77 -5.69 -13.33
C ASP A 313 -30.26 -5.26 -11.93
N TYR A 314 -29.52 -5.63 -10.89
CA TYR A 314 -29.82 -5.26 -9.51
C TYR A 314 -28.58 -5.27 -8.61
N ILE A 315 -28.48 -4.33 -7.68
CA ILE A 315 -27.48 -4.36 -6.61
C ILE A 315 -27.94 -3.64 -5.34
N ASP A 316 -27.86 -4.33 -4.19
CA ASP A 316 -28.03 -3.79 -2.85
C ASP A 316 -26.89 -4.21 -1.91
N ALA A 317 -27.13 -4.21 -0.59
CA ALA A 317 -26.13 -4.58 0.41
C ALA A 317 -25.85 -6.10 0.51
N LEU A 318 -26.71 -6.96 -0.06
CA LEU A 318 -26.66 -8.42 0.10
C LEU A 318 -26.79 -9.19 -1.22
N VAL A 319 -27.29 -8.56 -2.28
CA VAL A 319 -27.66 -9.19 -3.55
C VAL A 319 -27.06 -8.41 -4.72
N LEU A 320 -26.53 -9.16 -5.68
CA LEU A 320 -26.07 -8.66 -6.97
C LEU A 320 -26.61 -9.58 -8.06
N ASN A 321 -27.39 -9.02 -8.98
CA ASN A 321 -27.85 -9.72 -10.18
C ASN A 321 -27.21 -9.05 -11.40
N LEU A 322 -26.57 -9.88 -12.23
CA LEU A 322 -25.91 -9.47 -13.47
C LEU A 322 -26.47 -10.29 -14.63
N THR A 323 -26.49 -9.72 -15.83
CA THR A 323 -26.71 -10.47 -17.07
C THR A 323 -25.44 -10.46 -17.89
N TYR A 324 -24.83 -11.63 -18.11
CA TYR A 324 -23.63 -11.77 -18.93
C TYR A 324 -23.93 -11.58 -20.43
N LEU A 325 -23.24 -10.61 -21.03
CA LEU A 325 -23.35 -10.24 -22.42
C LEU A 325 -22.19 -10.86 -23.22
N PRO A 326 -22.40 -11.32 -24.46
CA PRO A 326 -23.58 -11.12 -25.31
C PRO A 326 -24.70 -12.15 -25.15
N ARG A 327 -24.53 -13.17 -24.30
CA ARG A 327 -25.40 -14.37 -24.29
C ARG A 327 -26.75 -14.16 -23.61
N GLY A 328 -26.87 -13.17 -22.73
CA GLY A 328 -28.09 -12.93 -21.95
C GLY A 328 -28.27 -13.92 -20.80
N ASN A 329 -27.17 -14.51 -20.31
CA ASN A 329 -27.23 -15.46 -19.19
C ASN A 329 -27.36 -14.67 -17.88
N PRO A 330 -28.42 -14.86 -17.07
CA PRO A 330 -28.47 -14.28 -15.73
C PRO A 330 -27.41 -14.92 -14.83
N LEU A 331 -26.92 -14.14 -13.88
CA LEU A 331 -25.98 -14.54 -12.83
C LEU A 331 -26.45 -13.89 -11.52
N GLU A 332 -26.62 -14.69 -10.49
CA GLU A 332 -27.04 -14.22 -9.16
C GLU A 332 -25.92 -14.45 -8.13
N PHE A 333 -25.63 -13.42 -7.36
CA PHE A 333 -24.61 -13.43 -6.33
C PHE A 333 -25.16 -12.91 -5.00
N ARG A 334 -24.58 -13.42 -3.92
CA ARG A 334 -24.91 -13.02 -2.55
C ARG A 334 -23.63 -12.62 -1.83
N LYS A 335 -23.73 -11.60 -0.98
CA LYS A 335 -22.59 -11.12 -0.20
C LYS A 335 -22.22 -12.14 0.89
N LEU A 336 -20.92 -12.30 1.15
CA LEU A 336 -20.42 -13.05 2.30
C LEU A 336 -20.38 -12.12 3.51
N ASP A 337 -20.93 -12.59 4.65
CA ASP A 337 -21.02 -11.86 5.93
C ASP A 337 -19.64 -11.70 6.62
#